data_AF-A0A316I2A8-F1
#
_entry.id   AF-A0A316I2A8-F1
#
_cell.length_a   1.000
_cell.length_b   1.000
_cell.length_c   1.000
_cell.angle_alpha   90.00
_cell.angle_beta   90.00
_cell.angle_gamma   90.00
#
_symmetry.space_group_name_H-M   'P 1'
#
loop_
_entity.id
_entity.type
_entity.pdbx_description
1 polymer ?
#
loop_
_entity_poly.entity_id
_entity_poly.type
_entity_poly.pdbx_seq_one_letter_code
_entity_poly.pdbx_strand_id
1 'polypeptide(L)' 'MTIDSPPQPCPRCLRPTVLVTHRQGREWLHVGTWLARCGRVVHAD' A
#
# COMPACT_ATOMS: atom_id res chain seq x y z
N MET A 1 -0.47 14.66 -3.00
CA MET A 1 -0.11 13.29 -2.61
C MET A 1 1.17 12.98 -3.34
N THR A 2 2.22 12.58 -2.63
CA THR A 2 3.54 12.31 -3.21
C THR A 2 3.94 10.90 -2.83
N ILE A 3 4.49 10.14 -3.79
CA ILE A 3 5.05 8.81 -3.53
C ILE A 3 6.52 9.01 -3.16
N ASP A 4 6.89 8.64 -1.94
CA ASP A 4 8.22 8.90 -1.38
C ASP A 4 9.14 7.66 -1.39
N SER A 5 8.63 6.49 -1.82
CA SER A 5 9.41 5.25 -1.87
C SER A 5 9.16 4.45 -3.15
N PRO A 6 10.13 3.61 -3.58
CA PRO A 6 9.83 2.55 -4.52
C PRO A 6 8.84 1.54 -3.90
N PRO A 7 8.15 0.72 -4.73
CA PRO A 7 7.29 -0.35 -4.23
C PRO A 7 8.06 -1.35 -3.35
N GLN A 8 7.50 -1.66 -2.18
CA GLN A 8 8.04 -2.61 -1.22
C GLN A 8 6.97 -3.63 -0.80
N PRO A 9 7.33 -4.88 -0.50
CA PRO A 9 6.37 -5.90 -0.10
C PRO A 9 5.78 -5.58 1.27
N CYS A 10 4.44 -5.60 1.36
CA CYS A 10 3.75 -5.51 2.64
C CYS A 10 4.16 -6.68 3.55
N PRO A 11 4.57 -6.46 4.81
CA PRO A 11 5.00 -7.55 5.70
C PRO A 11 3.89 -8.53 6.08
N ARG A 12 2.62 -8.21 5.79
CA ARG A 12 1.45 -9.06 6.13
C ARG A 12 0.92 -9.89 4.96
N CYS A 13 0.86 -9.32 3.77
CA CYS A 13 0.27 -9.99 2.61
C CYS A 13 1.17 -9.99 1.37
N LEU A 14 2.42 -9.52 1.50
CA LEU A 14 3.46 -9.47 0.46
C LEU A 14 3.11 -8.65 -0.79
N ARG A 15 1.90 -8.11 -0.90
CA ARG A 15 1.51 -7.20 -1.98
C ARG A 15 2.34 -5.91 -1.97
N PRO A 16 2.62 -5.31 -3.14
CA PRO A 16 3.35 -4.06 -3.22
C PRO A 16 2.65 -2.92 -2.46
N THR A 17 3.45 -2.16 -1.72
CA THR A 17 3.07 -0.95 -1.00
C THR A 17 4.07 0.17 -1.29
N VAL A 18 3.62 1.42 -1.20
CA VAL A 18 4.47 2.61 -1.33
C VAL A 18 4.22 3.54 -0.15
N LEU A 19 5.26 4.24 0.30
CA LEU A 19 5.13 5.31 1.28
C LEU A 19 4.61 6.55 0.56
N VAL A 20 3.58 7.16 1.13
CA VAL A 20 2.92 8.33 0.56
C VAL A 20 2.85 9.45 1.59
N THR A 21 3.22 10.66 1.18
CA THR A 21 2.93 11.90 1.91
C THR A 21 1.66 12.57 1.38
N HIS A 22 0.75 12.89 2.29
CA HIS A 22 -0.49 13.64 2.04
C HIS A 22 -0.74 14.64 3.19
N ARG A 23 -1.83 15.39 3.11
CA ARG A 23 -2.11 16.49 4.07
C ARG A 23 -2.20 16.03 5.52
N GLN A 24 -2.60 14.78 5.76
CA GLN A 24 -2.77 14.21 7.11
C GLN A 24 -1.52 13.49 7.62
N GLY A 25 -0.43 13.42 6.82
CA GLY A 25 0.84 12.83 7.23
C GLY A 25 1.42 11.89 6.19
N ARG A 26 2.14 10.88 6.69
CA ARG A 26 2.79 9.84 5.90
C ARG A 26 2.22 8.48 6.24
N GLU A 27 1.82 7.72 5.23
CA GLU A 27 1.31 6.37 5.41
C GLU A 27 1.73 5.42 4.28
N TRP A 28 1.79 4.13 4.58
CA TRP A 28 2.05 3.07 3.59
C TRP A 28 0.73 2.62 2.97
N LEU A 29 0.63 2.69 1.64
CA LEU A 29 -0.57 2.32 0.92
C LEU A 29 -0.28 1.19 -0.08
N HIS A 30 -1.22 0.26 -0.20
CA HIS A 30 -1.17 -0.79 -1.20
C HIS A 30 -1.30 -0.23 -2.61
N VAL A 31 -0.37 -0.57 -3.49
CA VAL A 31 -0.41 -0.16 -4.90
C VAL A 31 -1.68 -0.73 -5.54
N GLY A 32 -2.36 0.09 -6.34
CA GLY A 32 -3.60 -0.25 -7.03
C GLY A 32 -4.88 -0.01 -6.20
N THR A 33 -4.85 -0.23 -4.89
CA THR A 33 -6.02 0.01 -4.01
C THR A 33 -5.94 1.32 -3.23
N TRP A 34 -4.73 1.85 -3.01
CA TRP A 34 -4.46 3.02 -2.18
C TRP A 34 -5.06 2.94 -0.77
N LEU A 35 -5.18 1.71 -0.25
CA LEU A 35 -5.62 1.44 1.11
C LEU A 35 -4.42 1.10 1.99
N ALA A 36 -4.46 1.55 3.24
CA ALA A 36 -3.45 1.20 4.24
C ALA A 36 -3.56 -0.25 4.75
N ARG A 37 -4.70 -0.90 4.49
CA ARG A 37 -5.02 -2.24 5.01
C ARG A 37 -4.90 -3.28 3.91
N CYS A 38 -4.48 -4.47 4.28
CA CYS A 38 -4.57 -5.63 3.41
C CYS A 38 -6.06 -5.87 3.08
N GLY A 39 -6.48 -5.61 1.84
CA GLY A 39 -7.78 -6.09 1.34
C GLY A 39 -7.84 -7.61 1.46
N ARG A 40 -9.05 -8.17 1.66
CA ARG A 40 -9.27 -9.63 1.61
C ARG A 40 -8.64 -10.16 0.32
N VAL A 41 -7.78 -11.16 0.44
CA VAL A 41 -7.26 -11.89 -0.72
C VAL A 41 -8.47 -12.63 -1.27
N VAL A 42 -9.13 -12.06 -2.28
CA VAL A 42 -9.97 -12.86 -3.17
C VAL A 42 -8.98 -13.65 -4.00
N HIS A 43 -8.67 -14.87 -3.57
CA HIS A 43 -8.07 -15.85 -4.47
C HIS A 43 -9.11 -16.03 -5.58
N ALA A 44 -8.81 -15.49 -6.78
CA ALA A 44 -9.48 -15.94 -7.98
C ALA A 44 -9.00 -17.39 -8.20
N ASP A 45 -9.93 -18.31 -8.06
CA ASP A 45 -9.82 -19.74 -8.40
C ASP A 45 -9.47 -19.90 -9.88
#